data_AF-A0A956RRH3-F1
#
_entry.id   AF-A0A956RRH3-F1
#
_cell.length_a   1.000
_cell.length_b   1.000
_cell.length_c   1.000
_cell.angle_alpha   90.00
_cell.angle_beta   90.00
_cell.angle_gamma   90.00
#
_symmetry.space_group_name_H-M   'P 1'
#
loop_
_entity.id
_entity.type
_entity.pdbx_description
1 polymer ?
#
loop_
_entity_poly.entity_id
_entity_poly.type
_entity_poly.pdbx_seq_one_letter_code
_entity_poly.pdbx_strand_id
1 'polypeptide(L)'
;MNRLGYQISLFIIGLLLFTAFVPQQEENHPIPETPIVNSTENQSAQQSQSEKASNLDFTNINDVESFWQLTEMGGNIRWAIFLIFAAALFLGLKKITELFLDARAGHDLGRVPMNEISFEDLQELLKKSKSSLIGNLMEKLFEIYYSTGRVEVLQEEVISFRKVQEDTFSRFKNRMSFLGDTAGALGLIGTVWGMFSTFFGGDMDSQHILRGMGIALVTTLLGLIVSIIVNFASTEIGNYFNKRIEAIVNAVDYLRMRMIGNKEHEMNMALAAAALKYEPSSNTVTLEGMSCKPISSIEQESVVGLPLTKPLTLQVYNVHGVPLEGIDVMFELEQNGGHFPGRKNKFQAVSNKKGEASAHFQLDSHVGERRIQAYILDKDEDKLTFYVKGTPGPPARVEQLSGNHQSGVIGQVLPNPFAICVYDSFNNPIPSHTVAFVVTKGDGKFVNMSESQNGVATNGFLGRLKSSIVAEKVRVEVETDNEGIVETSFILGETPGFNQVTAVATGLGKMPVIFDAMATPEEERRRGRRRHDD
;
A
#
# COMPACT_ATOMS: atom_id res chain seq x y z
N MET A 1 19.65 -6.02 20.50
CA MET A 1 20.79 -5.10 20.28
C MET A 1 21.79 -5.57 19.20
N ASN A 2 21.76 -6.81 18.70
CA ASN A 2 22.83 -7.30 17.79
C ASN A 2 22.58 -7.14 16.27
N ARG A 3 21.35 -6.91 15.80
CA ARG A 3 21.08 -6.77 14.34
C ARG A 3 21.45 -5.39 13.75
N LEU A 4 21.37 -4.32 14.56
CA LEU A 4 21.63 -2.96 14.09
C LEU A 4 23.13 -2.67 13.95
N GLY A 5 23.94 -3.19 14.87
CA GLY A 5 25.39 -3.20 14.72
C GLY A 5 25.83 -4.02 13.51
N TYR A 6 25.13 -5.13 13.21
CA TYR A 6 25.41 -5.95 12.03
C TYR A 6 25.05 -5.23 10.71
N GLN A 7 23.98 -4.43 10.66
CA GLN A 7 23.63 -3.68 9.46
C GLN A 7 24.46 -2.42 9.25
N ILE A 8 24.85 -1.73 10.33
CA ILE A 8 25.83 -0.64 10.25
C ILE A 8 27.20 -1.21 9.87
N SER A 9 27.56 -2.39 10.41
CA SER A 9 28.77 -3.10 10.00
C SER A 9 28.68 -3.58 8.56
N LEU A 10 27.54 -4.09 8.07
CA LEU A 10 27.36 -4.46 6.65
C LEU A 10 27.39 -3.24 5.72
N PHE A 11 26.92 -2.08 6.16
CA PHE A 11 26.99 -0.84 5.40
C PHE A 11 28.42 -0.29 5.37
N ILE A 12 29.13 -0.34 6.49
CA ILE A 12 30.55 0.02 6.59
C ILE A 12 31.44 -1.02 5.90
N ILE A 13 31.07 -2.30 5.90
CA ILE A 13 31.73 -3.40 5.18
C ILE A 13 31.42 -3.27 3.68
N GLY A 14 30.23 -2.83 3.27
CA GLY A 14 29.94 -2.48 1.88
C GLY A 14 30.76 -1.27 1.41
N LEU A 15 30.93 -0.28 2.29
CA LEU A 15 31.80 0.88 2.07
C LEU A 15 33.29 0.49 2.04
N LEU A 16 33.72 -0.43 2.91
CA LEU A 16 35.10 -0.91 3.02
C LEU A 16 35.46 -1.93 1.93
N LEU A 17 34.56 -2.83 1.55
CA LEU A 17 34.71 -3.76 0.41
C LEU A 17 34.77 -2.98 -0.91
N PHE A 18 34.10 -1.83 -1.00
CA PHE A 18 34.24 -0.91 -2.13
C PHE A 18 35.63 -0.24 -2.18
N THR A 19 36.24 0.06 -1.02
CA THR A 19 37.64 0.54 -0.96
C THR A 19 38.69 -0.57 -1.02
N ALA A 20 38.32 -1.81 -0.72
CA ALA A 20 39.23 -2.96 -0.55
C ALA A 20 39.18 -3.96 -1.71
N PHE A 21 38.43 -3.70 -2.78
CA PHE A 21 38.56 -4.44 -4.04
C PHE A 21 39.84 -3.97 -4.78
N VAL A 22 40.98 -4.22 -4.14
CA VAL A 22 42.34 -4.09 -4.67
C VAL A 22 42.88 -5.52 -4.67
N PRO A 23 43.08 -6.18 -5.82
CA PRO A 23 43.71 -7.48 -5.85
C PRO A 23 45.17 -7.35 -5.38
N GLN A 24 45.56 -8.10 -4.35
CA GLN A 24 46.96 -8.25 -3.96
C GLN A 24 47.69 -9.11 -4.99
N GLN A 25 48.85 -8.62 -5.40
CA GLN A 25 49.78 -9.21 -6.36
C GLN A 25 50.34 -10.54 -5.84
N GLU A 26 50.21 -11.63 -6.61
CA GLU A 26 50.91 -12.89 -6.37
C GLU A 26 52.25 -12.81 -7.10
N GLU A 27 53.34 -12.79 -6.34
CA GLU A 27 54.72 -12.72 -6.82
C GLU A 27 55.05 -14.02 -7.57
N ASN A 28 55.42 -13.93 -8.85
CA ASN A 28 55.98 -15.07 -9.57
C ASN A 28 57.28 -14.66 -10.28
N HIS A 29 58.37 -15.29 -9.84
CA HIS A 29 59.74 -15.10 -10.32
C HIS A 29 59.90 -15.39 -11.82
N PRO A 30 60.75 -14.64 -12.55
CA PRO A 30 61.11 -14.96 -13.93
C PRO A 30 62.22 -16.02 -14.00
N ILE A 31 62.13 -16.94 -14.98
CA ILE A 31 63.22 -17.85 -15.39
C ILE A 31 63.90 -17.24 -16.63
N PRO A 32 65.24 -17.30 -16.75
CA PRO A 32 66.01 -16.37 -17.58
C PRO A 32 66.22 -16.85 -19.01
N GLU A 33 66.17 -15.91 -19.97
CA GLU A 33 66.90 -16.04 -21.22
C GLU A 33 68.16 -15.16 -21.16
N THR A 34 69.30 -15.72 -21.56
CA THR A 34 70.59 -15.04 -21.74
C THR A 34 71.11 -15.41 -23.14
N PRO A 35 72.16 -14.75 -23.66
CA PRO A 35 72.18 -13.34 -24.07
C PRO A 35 72.77 -13.19 -25.49
N ILE A 36 72.59 -12.05 -26.16
CA ILE A 36 73.55 -11.62 -27.20
C ILE A 36 73.94 -10.15 -26.98
N VAL A 37 75.24 -9.96 -27.07
CA VAL A 37 76.09 -8.83 -26.69
C VAL A 37 76.19 -7.78 -27.80
N ASN A 38 76.17 -6.49 -27.42
CA ASN A 38 77.15 -5.44 -27.77
C ASN A 38 76.61 -4.08 -27.28
N SER A 39 77.09 -3.53 -26.15
CA SER A 39 78.22 -2.58 -26.02
C SER A 39 78.10 -1.33 -26.91
N THR A 40 77.87 -0.15 -26.29
CA THR A 40 78.87 0.92 -26.10
C THR A 40 78.28 2.03 -25.22
N GLU A 41 79.16 2.65 -24.44
CA GLU A 41 78.98 3.54 -23.30
C GLU A 41 78.54 4.98 -23.59
N ASN A 42 78.08 5.60 -22.50
CA ASN A 42 78.38 6.95 -22.00
C ASN A 42 77.53 8.18 -22.39
N GLN A 43 76.78 8.62 -21.37
CA GLN A 43 76.82 9.94 -20.72
C GLN A 43 76.47 11.20 -21.52
N SER A 44 75.32 11.80 -21.17
CA SER A 44 75.16 13.21 -20.73
C SER A 44 73.66 13.49 -20.59
N ALA A 45 73.11 13.60 -19.38
CA ALA A 45 73.00 14.85 -18.62
C ALA A 45 72.11 15.93 -19.27
N GLN A 46 70.98 16.18 -18.59
CA GLN A 46 70.25 17.43 -18.47
C GLN A 46 69.39 17.94 -19.64
N GLN A 47 68.08 17.92 -19.37
CA GLN A 47 66.94 18.75 -19.83
C GLN A 47 65.81 17.78 -20.20
N SER A 48 64.69 17.67 -19.49
CA SER A 48 63.89 18.72 -18.86
C SER A 48 63.00 18.12 -17.77
N GLN A 49 63.12 18.64 -16.55
CA GLN A 49 62.01 18.63 -15.60
C GLN A 49 60.98 19.66 -16.08
N SER A 50 60.08 19.27 -16.98
CA SER A 50 58.80 19.96 -17.23
C SER A 50 57.89 19.10 -18.13
N GLU A 51 57.74 17.82 -17.82
CA GLU A 51 56.77 16.97 -18.53
C GLU A 51 56.49 15.73 -17.66
N LYS A 52 55.67 15.91 -16.63
CA LYS A 52 55.15 14.78 -15.84
C LYS A 52 53.69 14.97 -15.47
N ALA A 53 52.94 15.55 -16.40
CA ALA A 53 51.51 15.79 -16.28
C ALA A 53 50.77 15.61 -17.61
N SER A 54 51.13 14.62 -18.42
CA SER A 54 50.31 14.20 -19.57
C SER A 54 51.00 13.08 -20.31
N ASN A 55 50.69 11.83 -19.99
CA ASN A 55 50.64 10.70 -20.94
C ASN A 55 50.36 9.44 -20.14
N LEU A 56 49.10 9.28 -19.74
CA LEU A 56 48.56 7.92 -19.63
C LEU A 56 48.28 7.49 -21.07
N ASP A 57 49.10 6.58 -21.58
CA ASP A 57 48.92 5.95 -22.89
C ASP A 57 47.85 4.86 -22.74
N PHE A 58 46.60 5.19 -23.08
CA PHE A 58 45.43 4.34 -22.84
C PHE A 58 45.21 3.28 -23.92
N THR A 59 46.28 2.82 -24.57
CA THR A 59 46.20 1.76 -25.59
C THR A 59 46.06 0.36 -24.99
N ASN A 60 46.31 0.18 -23.67
CA ASN A 60 46.19 -1.11 -22.98
C ASN A 60 45.24 -1.04 -21.76
N ILE A 61 44.14 -1.79 -21.79
CA ILE A 61 43.15 -1.87 -20.68
C ILE A 61 43.75 -2.56 -19.43
N ASN A 62 44.84 -3.30 -19.60
CA ASN A 62 45.53 -4.01 -18.52
C ASN A 62 46.33 -3.08 -17.57
N ASP A 63 46.52 -1.80 -17.91
CA ASP A 63 47.23 -0.83 -17.09
C ASP A 63 46.32 -0.05 -16.13
N VAL A 64 45.01 -0.30 -16.15
CA VAL A 64 44.05 0.31 -15.19
C VAL A 64 44.05 -0.50 -13.91
N GLU A 65 45.02 -0.23 -13.02
CA GLU A 65 45.17 -0.93 -11.74
C GLU A 65 44.15 -0.52 -10.68
N SER A 66 43.45 0.62 -10.84
CA SER A 66 42.54 1.15 -9.82
C SER A 66 41.25 1.78 -10.38
N PHE A 67 40.13 1.58 -9.67
CA PHE A 67 38.85 2.25 -9.92
C PHE A 67 38.99 3.78 -10.04
N TRP A 68 39.89 4.39 -9.27
CA TRP A 68 40.12 5.84 -9.32
C TRP A 68 40.70 6.30 -10.65
N GLN A 69 41.62 5.53 -11.22
CA GLN A 69 42.20 5.80 -12.55
C GLN A 69 41.13 5.65 -13.64
N LEU A 70 40.22 4.69 -13.51
CA LEU A 70 39.08 4.55 -14.42
C LEU A 70 38.20 5.81 -14.42
N THR A 71 37.91 6.38 -13.24
CA THR A 71 37.07 7.59 -13.15
C THR A 71 37.73 8.85 -13.71
N GLU A 72 39.07 8.89 -13.82
CA GLU A 72 39.80 10.01 -14.44
C GLU A 72 39.46 10.18 -15.92
N MET A 73 39.12 9.08 -16.60
CA MET A 73 38.66 9.11 -17.98
C MET A 73 37.31 9.83 -18.13
N GLY A 74 36.51 9.95 -17.08
CA GLY A 74 35.18 10.60 -17.10
C GLY A 74 35.21 12.13 -17.26
N GLY A 75 36.39 12.74 -17.39
CA GLY A 75 36.55 14.18 -17.60
C GLY A 75 35.95 15.02 -16.46
N ASN A 76 35.50 16.24 -16.77
CA ASN A 76 35.01 17.18 -15.76
C ASN A 76 33.63 16.82 -15.19
N ILE A 77 32.83 16.04 -15.93
CA ILE A 77 31.45 15.66 -15.55
C ILE A 77 31.46 14.80 -14.28
N ARG A 78 32.53 14.02 -14.04
CA ARG A 78 32.68 13.22 -12.81
C ARG A 78 32.57 14.05 -11.53
N TRP A 79 33.06 15.30 -11.53
CA TRP A 79 33.01 16.16 -10.36
C TRP A 79 31.59 16.61 -10.04
N ALA A 80 30.75 16.83 -11.04
CA ALA A 80 29.33 17.11 -10.85
C ALA A 80 28.62 15.89 -10.25
N ILE A 81 28.93 14.68 -10.74
CA ILE A 81 28.38 13.42 -10.21
C ILE A 81 28.83 13.21 -8.75
N PHE A 82 30.11 13.43 -8.43
CA PHE A 82 30.62 13.32 -7.06
C PHE A 82 30.04 14.37 -6.12
N LEU A 83 29.76 15.58 -6.59
CA LEU A 83 29.09 16.60 -5.79
C LEU A 83 27.67 16.18 -5.41
N ILE A 84 26.91 15.63 -6.36
CA ILE A 84 25.58 15.06 -6.09
C ILE A 84 25.67 13.91 -5.09
N PHE A 85 26.65 13.01 -5.27
CA PHE A 85 26.87 11.91 -4.35
C PHE A 85 27.20 12.39 -2.94
N ALA A 86 28.07 13.39 -2.79
CA ALA A 86 28.41 13.99 -1.50
C ALA A 86 27.19 14.65 -0.83
N ALA A 87 26.36 15.36 -1.61
CA ALA A 87 25.12 15.96 -1.11
C ALA A 87 24.12 14.89 -0.65
N ALA A 88 23.97 13.79 -1.40
CA ALA A 88 23.11 12.67 -1.03
C ALA A 88 23.61 11.98 0.24
N LEU A 89 24.92 11.77 0.35
CA LEU A 89 25.56 11.18 1.54
C LEU A 89 25.33 12.05 2.77
N PHE A 90 25.52 13.37 2.65
CA PHE A 90 25.26 14.31 3.74
C PHE A 90 23.81 14.27 4.22
N LEU A 91 22.84 14.30 3.29
CA LEU A 91 21.42 14.23 3.64
C LEU A 91 21.04 12.89 4.26
N GLY A 92 21.55 11.78 3.71
CA GLY A 92 21.33 10.43 4.23
C GLY A 92 21.88 10.27 5.63
N LEU A 93 23.14 10.68 5.87
CA LEU A 93 23.79 10.58 7.17
C LEU A 93 23.08 11.45 8.21
N LYS A 94 22.72 12.69 7.84
CA LYS A 94 21.92 13.56 8.70
C LYS A 94 20.63 12.87 9.12
N LYS A 95 19.88 12.26 8.19
CA LYS A 95 18.62 11.60 8.50
C LYS A 95 18.80 10.35 9.36
N ILE A 96 19.85 9.56 9.12
CA ILE A 96 20.21 8.42 9.96
C ILE A 96 20.50 8.88 11.40
N THR A 97 21.27 9.95 11.58
CA THR A 97 21.57 10.47 12.92
C THR A 97 20.32 10.98 13.64
N GLU A 98 19.42 11.68 12.93
CA GLU A 98 18.13 12.14 13.47
C GLU A 98 17.28 10.96 13.97
N LEU A 99 17.14 9.92 13.15
CA LEU A 99 16.37 8.72 13.51
C LEU A 99 17.02 7.95 14.67
N PHE A 100 18.35 7.90 14.73
CA PHE A 100 19.06 7.20 15.79
C PHE A 100 18.97 7.96 17.13
N LEU A 101 19.08 9.30 17.10
CA LEU A 101 18.91 10.14 18.27
C LEU A 101 17.48 10.03 18.82
N ASP A 102 16.47 10.08 17.96
CA ASP A 102 15.07 9.83 18.34
C ASP A 102 14.89 8.42 18.93
N ALA A 103 15.47 7.42 18.27
CA ALA A 103 15.37 6.03 18.70
C ALA A 103 15.95 5.80 20.10
N ARG A 104 17.05 6.49 20.41
CA ARG A 104 17.72 6.47 21.71
C ARG A 104 16.94 7.26 22.76
N ALA A 105 16.40 8.43 22.41
CA ALA A 105 15.61 9.25 23.32
C ALA A 105 14.32 8.54 23.78
N GLY A 106 13.68 7.78 22.89
CA GLY A 106 12.49 6.99 23.19
C GLY A 106 12.75 5.55 23.67
N HIS A 107 13.99 5.18 23.96
CA HIS A 107 14.38 3.79 24.29
C HIS A 107 13.77 3.30 25.61
N ASP A 108 13.77 4.16 26.63
CA ASP A 108 13.22 3.86 27.95
C ASP A 108 11.71 3.66 27.88
N LEU A 109 10.99 4.59 27.22
CA LEU A 109 9.54 4.49 26.98
C LEU A 109 9.14 3.23 26.21
N GLY A 110 9.90 2.86 25.18
CA GLY A 110 9.56 1.73 24.31
C GLY A 110 9.73 0.35 24.93
N ARG A 111 10.38 0.24 26.11
CA ARG A 111 10.60 -1.04 26.81
C ARG A 111 9.70 -1.26 28.01
N VAL A 112 9.06 -0.21 28.48
CA VAL A 112 8.15 -0.31 29.62
C VAL A 112 6.95 -1.15 29.19
N PRO A 113 6.59 -2.21 29.93
CA PRO A 113 5.33 -2.91 29.72
C PRO A 113 4.18 -1.93 29.99
N MET A 114 3.60 -1.39 28.92
CA MET A 114 2.50 -0.41 28.97
C MET A 114 1.25 -0.96 29.70
N ASN A 115 1.17 -2.28 29.86
CA ASN A 115 0.11 -2.96 30.59
C ASN A 115 0.26 -2.87 32.12
N GLU A 116 1.47 -2.64 32.63
CA GLU A 116 1.78 -2.79 34.08
C GLU A 116 2.22 -1.49 34.76
N ILE A 117 2.76 -0.50 34.03
CA ILE A 117 3.25 0.75 34.64
C ILE A 117 2.10 1.61 35.21
N SER A 118 2.29 2.30 36.34
CA SER A 118 1.28 3.25 36.83
C SER A 118 1.19 4.50 35.92
N PHE A 119 0.05 5.20 35.94
CA PHE A 119 -0.10 6.42 35.15
C PHE A 119 0.82 7.54 35.65
N GLU A 120 1.08 7.56 36.96
CA GLU A 120 1.98 8.50 37.64
C GLU A 120 3.44 8.28 37.22
N ASP A 121 3.92 7.03 37.23
CA ASP A 121 5.29 6.69 36.81
C ASP A 121 5.49 6.96 35.30
N LEU A 122 4.45 6.74 34.50
CA LEU A 122 4.49 7.01 33.07
C LEU A 122 4.58 8.51 32.77
N GLN A 123 3.89 9.37 33.53
CA GLN A 123 4.04 10.83 33.42
C GLN A 123 5.44 11.30 33.81
N GLU A 124 6.07 10.68 34.80
CA GLU A 124 7.46 10.99 35.18
C GLU A 124 8.45 10.59 34.08
N LEU A 125 8.26 9.43 33.47
CA LEU A 125 9.06 8.99 32.32
C LEU A 125 8.86 9.88 31.08
N LEU A 126 7.64 10.35 30.82
CA LEU A 126 7.34 11.28 29.73
C LEU A 126 8.05 12.61 29.89
N LYS A 127 8.11 13.16 31.12
CA LYS A 127 8.88 14.39 31.40
C LYS A 127 10.37 14.25 31.07
N LYS A 128 10.93 13.04 31.22
CA LYS A 128 12.33 12.73 30.90
C LYS A 128 12.58 12.50 29.40
N SER A 129 11.54 12.23 28.61
CA SER A 129 11.65 11.70 27.23
C SER A 129 10.89 12.53 26.17
N LYS A 130 10.53 13.78 26.50
CA LYS A 130 9.81 14.73 25.63
C LYS A 130 10.45 14.99 24.26
N SER A 131 11.74 14.71 24.10
CA SER A 131 12.44 14.92 22.83
C SER A 131 12.22 13.80 21.80
N SER A 132 11.45 12.76 22.13
CA SER A 132 11.21 11.60 21.25
C SER A 132 9.84 11.63 20.58
N LEU A 133 9.71 11.03 19.40
CA LEU A 133 8.44 10.89 18.67
C LEU A 133 7.38 10.15 19.50
N ILE A 134 7.79 9.08 20.20
CA ILE A 134 6.91 8.31 21.09
C ILE A 134 6.49 9.14 22.30
N GLY A 135 7.41 9.88 22.91
CA GLY A 135 7.12 10.76 24.05
C GLY A 135 6.16 11.89 23.67
N ASN A 136 6.40 12.56 22.55
CA ASN A 136 5.53 13.62 22.03
C ASN A 136 4.12 13.11 21.73
N LEU A 137 3.99 11.95 21.09
CA LEU A 137 2.69 11.36 20.79
C LEU A 137 1.95 10.96 22.08
N MET A 138 2.64 10.31 23.02
CA MET A 138 2.04 9.92 24.30
C MET A 138 1.62 11.14 25.13
N GLU A 139 2.47 12.18 25.21
CA GLU A 139 2.16 13.44 25.92
C GLU A 139 0.91 14.10 25.33
N LYS A 140 0.82 14.19 24.00
CA LYS A 140 -0.35 14.77 23.32
C LYS A 140 -1.62 13.97 23.57
N LEU A 141 -1.54 12.63 23.62
CA LEU A 141 -2.70 11.80 23.94
C LEU A 141 -3.14 11.96 25.39
N PHE A 142 -2.20 12.06 26.32
CA PHE A 142 -2.52 12.38 27.71
C PHE A 142 -3.18 13.75 27.85
N GLU A 143 -2.65 14.76 27.17
CA GLU A 143 -3.24 16.10 27.14
C GLU A 143 -4.69 16.06 26.64
N ILE A 144 -4.96 15.38 25.53
CA ILE A 144 -6.32 15.22 24.99
C ILE A 144 -7.21 14.44 25.97
N TYR A 145 -6.72 13.34 26.54
CA TYR A 145 -7.48 12.51 27.47
C TYR A 145 -7.91 13.29 28.71
N TYR A 146 -7.00 14.02 29.35
CA TYR A 146 -7.31 14.80 30.56
C TYR A 146 -8.08 16.09 30.28
N SER A 147 -7.92 16.72 29.10
CA SER A 147 -8.61 17.99 28.78
C SER A 147 -10.01 17.79 28.21
N THR A 148 -10.22 16.79 27.36
CA THR A 148 -11.51 16.58 26.66
C THR A 148 -12.33 15.44 27.24
N GLY A 149 -11.68 14.46 27.87
CA GLY A 149 -12.31 13.22 28.31
C GLY A 149 -12.88 12.39 27.16
N ARG A 150 -12.67 12.72 25.88
CA ARG A 150 -13.21 11.95 24.73
C ARG A 150 -12.19 10.97 24.22
N VAL A 151 -12.51 9.68 24.32
CA VAL A 151 -11.54 8.62 24.04
C VAL A 151 -11.56 8.24 22.55
N GLU A 152 -12.63 8.61 21.85
CA GLU A 152 -12.85 8.42 20.42
C GLU A 152 -11.86 9.27 19.58
N VAL A 153 -11.52 10.46 20.07
CA VAL A 153 -10.64 11.43 19.39
C VAL A 153 -9.17 10.95 19.40
N LEU A 154 -8.81 10.07 20.34
CA LEU A 154 -7.43 9.59 20.47
C LEU A 154 -6.98 8.77 19.25
N GLN A 155 -7.89 8.04 18.61
CA GLN A 155 -7.56 7.26 17.41
C GLN A 155 -7.26 8.17 16.22
N GLU A 156 -8.06 9.22 16.03
CA GLU A 156 -7.86 10.21 14.97
C GLU A 156 -6.52 10.92 15.12
N GLU A 157 -6.12 11.25 16.37
CA GLU A 157 -4.83 11.88 16.65
C GLU A 157 -3.64 10.97 16.32
N VAL A 158 -3.70 9.68 16.66
CA VAL A 158 -2.65 8.71 16.30
C VAL A 158 -2.50 8.59 14.78
N ILE A 159 -3.62 8.53 14.05
CA ILE A 159 -3.63 8.48 12.58
C ILE A 159 -3.04 9.77 12.00
N SER A 160 -3.44 10.92 12.53
CA SER A 160 -2.94 12.23 12.12
C SER A 160 -1.43 12.34 12.33
N PHE A 161 -0.93 11.96 13.51
CA PHE A 161 0.50 11.95 13.82
C PHE A 161 1.29 11.08 12.85
N ARG A 162 0.83 9.83 12.62
CA ARG A 162 1.47 8.92 11.67
C ARG A 162 1.57 9.55 10.28
N LYS A 163 0.48 10.13 9.79
CA LYS A 163 0.43 10.78 8.47
C LYS A 163 1.42 11.96 8.37
N VAL A 164 1.49 12.80 9.40
CA VAL A 164 2.45 13.93 9.44
C VAL A 164 3.90 13.45 9.40
N GLN A 165 4.21 12.35 10.09
CA GLN A 165 5.55 11.75 10.08
C GLN A 165 5.88 11.12 8.72
N GLU A 166 4.94 10.38 8.12
CA GLU A 166 5.09 9.82 6.77
C GLU A 166 5.28 10.91 5.71
N ASP A 167 4.53 12.02 5.78
CA ASP A 167 4.67 13.17 4.88
C ASP A 167 6.02 13.87 5.05
N THR A 168 6.51 13.99 6.28
CA THR A 168 7.84 14.57 6.54
C THR A 168 8.95 13.69 5.97
N PHE A 169 8.81 12.37 6.10
CA PHE A 169 9.77 11.41 5.55
C PHE A 169 9.70 11.33 4.02
N SER A 170 8.51 11.41 3.43
CA SER A 170 8.33 11.37 1.97
C SER A 170 9.06 12.53 1.29
N ARG A 171 9.07 13.72 1.89
CA ARG A 171 9.88 14.86 1.41
C ARG A 171 11.38 14.54 1.35
N PHE A 172 11.91 13.86 2.37
CA PHE A 172 13.31 13.41 2.36
C PHE A 172 13.55 12.36 1.26
N LYS A 173 12.68 11.35 1.16
CA LYS A 173 12.76 10.29 0.14
C LYS A 173 12.75 10.88 -1.28
N ASN A 174 11.85 11.82 -1.54
CA ASN A 174 11.75 12.48 -2.84
C ASN A 174 13.02 13.28 -3.19
N ARG A 175 13.62 13.96 -2.19
CA ARG A 175 14.90 14.65 -2.39
C ARG A 175 16.05 13.69 -2.70
N MET A 176 16.09 12.53 -2.04
CA MET A 176 17.09 11.49 -2.33
C MET A 176 16.89 10.89 -3.72
N SER A 177 15.65 10.54 -4.09
CA SER A 177 15.31 10.05 -5.43
C SER A 177 15.75 11.05 -6.50
N PHE A 178 15.42 12.33 -6.32
CA PHE A 178 15.84 13.39 -7.24
C PHE A 178 17.36 13.44 -7.43
N LEU A 179 18.15 13.31 -6.36
CA LEU A 179 19.61 13.27 -6.46
C LEU A 179 20.10 12.02 -7.20
N GLY A 180 19.49 10.86 -6.95
CA GLY A 180 19.79 9.62 -7.67
C GLY A 180 19.46 9.70 -9.17
N ASP A 181 18.29 10.23 -9.51
CA ASP A 181 17.84 10.42 -10.90
C ASP A 181 18.73 11.43 -11.63
N THR A 182 19.10 12.52 -10.95
CA THR A 182 20.01 13.54 -11.50
C THR A 182 21.41 12.97 -11.74
N ALA A 183 21.93 12.13 -10.86
CA ALA A 183 23.23 11.46 -11.06
C ALA A 183 23.20 10.54 -12.30
N GLY A 184 22.13 9.77 -12.48
CA GLY A 184 21.91 8.95 -13.68
C GLY A 184 21.83 9.80 -14.95
N ALA A 185 21.08 10.90 -14.92
CA ALA A 185 20.96 11.83 -16.03
C ALA A 185 22.29 12.51 -16.39
N LEU A 186 23.08 12.93 -15.40
CA LEU A 186 24.44 13.46 -15.63
C LEU A 186 25.36 12.42 -16.30
N GLY A 187 25.21 11.14 -15.95
CA GLY A 187 25.93 10.06 -16.62
C GLY A 187 25.58 9.95 -18.11
N LEU A 188 24.30 10.12 -18.46
CA LEU A 188 23.84 10.16 -19.86
C LEU A 188 24.30 11.44 -20.58
N ILE A 189 24.32 12.60 -19.91
CA ILE A 189 24.91 13.81 -20.50
C ILE A 189 26.40 13.58 -20.81
N GLY A 190 27.09 12.81 -19.98
CA GLY A 190 28.47 12.40 -20.23
C GLY A 190 28.67 11.55 -21.49
N THR A 191 27.73 10.67 -21.85
CA THR A 191 27.80 9.94 -23.12
C THR A 191 27.59 10.84 -24.32
N VAL A 192 26.61 11.75 -24.24
CA VAL A 192 26.38 12.74 -25.29
C VAL A 192 27.63 13.61 -25.48
N TRP A 193 28.25 14.05 -24.39
CA TRP A 193 29.47 14.85 -24.43
C TRP A 193 30.67 14.08 -25.01
N GLY A 194 30.86 12.82 -24.60
CA GLY A 194 31.91 11.96 -25.15
C GLY A 194 31.75 11.78 -26.66
N MET A 195 30.56 11.45 -27.13
CA MET A 195 30.25 11.34 -28.57
C MET A 195 30.44 12.67 -29.30
N PHE A 196 29.96 13.78 -28.75
CA PHE A 196 30.17 15.11 -29.32
C PHE A 196 31.66 15.43 -29.47
N SER A 197 32.46 15.16 -28.44
CA SER A 197 33.91 15.40 -28.46
C SER A 197 34.64 14.56 -29.51
N THR A 198 34.16 13.34 -29.79
CA THR A 198 34.70 12.47 -30.84
C THR A 198 34.45 13.04 -32.24
N PHE A 199 33.27 13.60 -32.52
CA PHE A 199 32.87 13.96 -33.88
C PHE A 199 33.03 15.44 -34.24
N PHE A 200 33.11 16.34 -33.27
CA PHE A 200 33.11 17.79 -33.52
C PHE A 200 34.46 18.32 -34.06
N GLY A 201 35.58 17.66 -33.76
CA GLY A 201 36.93 18.12 -34.12
C GLY A 201 37.33 17.90 -35.57
N GLY A 202 36.60 17.07 -36.34
CA GLY A 202 36.86 16.77 -37.75
C GLY A 202 38.11 15.92 -38.03
N ASP A 203 39.00 15.76 -37.06
CA ASP A 203 40.18 14.89 -37.13
C ASP A 203 39.85 13.50 -36.56
N MET A 204 39.96 12.46 -37.41
CA MET A 204 39.51 11.09 -37.11
C MET A 204 40.70 10.21 -36.73
N ASP A 205 41.53 10.70 -35.81
CA ASP A 205 42.62 9.90 -35.25
C ASP A 205 42.10 8.85 -34.25
N SER A 206 42.72 7.67 -34.25
CA SER A 206 42.31 6.53 -33.42
C SER A 206 42.32 6.86 -31.93
N GLN A 207 43.29 7.67 -31.47
CA GLN A 207 43.40 8.06 -30.07
C GLN A 207 42.27 9.01 -29.64
N HIS A 208 41.86 9.93 -30.52
CA HIS A 208 40.76 10.86 -30.25
C HIS A 208 39.42 10.15 -30.11
N ILE A 209 39.15 9.17 -30.98
CA ILE A 209 37.93 8.36 -30.93
C ILE A 209 37.88 7.52 -29.64
N LEU A 210 38.98 6.85 -29.29
CA LEU A 210 39.07 6.04 -28.07
C LEU A 210 38.85 6.88 -26.81
N ARG A 211 39.39 8.11 -26.77
CA ARG A 211 39.21 9.03 -25.64
C ARG A 211 37.77 9.47 -25.45
N GLY A 212 37.08 9.86 -26.53
CA GLY A 212 35.68 10.27 -26.45
C GLY A 212 34.73 9.12 -26.08
N MET A 213 35.01 7.90 -26.57
CA MET A 213 34.30 6.68 -26.15
C MET A 213 34.54 6.36 -24.66
N GLY A 214 35.77 6.50 -24.18
CA GLY A 214 36.12 6.30 -22.76
C GLY A 214 35.38 7.25 -21.83
N ILE A 215 35.34 8.55 -22.16
CA ILE A 215 34.57 9.57 -21.40
C ILE A 215 33.10 9.15 -21.32
N ALA A 216 32.51 8.74 -22.45
CA ALA A 216 31.12 8.35 -22.53
C ALA A 216 30.80 7.15 -21.60
N LEU A 217 31.57 6.07 -21.72
CA LEU A 217 31.31 4.85 -20.96
C LEU A 217 31.49 5.05 -19.45
N VAL A 218 32.57 5.73 -19.04
CA VAL A 218 32.87 5.94 -17.62
C VAL A 218 31.88 6.87 -16.94
N THR A 219 31.46 7.96 -17.61
CA THR A 219 30.48 8.88 -17.01
C THR A 219 29.11 8.24 -16.82
N THR A 220 28.65 7.44 -17.79
CA THR A 220 27.39 6.67 -17.63
C THR A 220 27.50 5.63 -16.54
N LEU A 221 28.59 4.87 -16.50
CA LEU A 221 28.81 3.88 -15.44
C LEU A 221 28.79 4.55 -14.05
N LEU A 222 29.50 5.67 -13.89
CA LEU A 222 29.56 6.41 -12.64
C LEU A 222 28.19 6.96 -12.22
N GLY A 223 27.45 7.54 -13.17
CA GLY A 223 26.11 8.08 -12.91
C GLY A 223 25.11 7.00 -12.46
N LEU A 224 25.15 5.83 -13.12
CA LEU A 224 24.32 4.69 -12.74
C LEU A 224 24.68 4.13 -11.35
N ILE A 225 25.97 3.97 -11.06
CA ILE A 225 26.44 3.49 -9.74
C ILE A 225 25.94 4.43 -8.65
N VAL A 226 26.14 5.74 -8.79
CA VAL A 226 25.67 6.72 -7.81
C VAL A 226 24.16 6.69 -7.66
N SER A 227 23.41 6.60 -8.76
CA SER A 227 21.95 6.50 -8.75
C SER A 227 21.47 5.29 -7.94
N ILE A 228 22.05 4.12 -8.19
CA ILE A 228 21.71 2.87 -7.50
C ILE A 228 22.01 2.98 -6.01
N ILE A 229 23.18 3.49 -5.62
CA ILE A 229 23.57 3.61 -4.21
C ILE A 229 22.62 4.56 -3.48
N VAL A 230 22.30 5.71 -4.06
CA VAL A 230 21.41 6.71 -3.45
C VAL A 230 19.99 6.16 -3.28
N ASN A 231 19.46 5.48 -4.30
CA ASN A 231 18.13 4.90 -4.26
C ASN A 231 18.02 3.72 -3.28
N PHE A 232 19.05 2.86 -3.24
CA PHE A 232 19.14 1.78 -2.26
C PHE A 232 19.19 2.32 -0.83
N ALA A 233 20.08 3.28 -0.55
CA ALA A 233 20.19 3.91 0.77
C ALA A 233 18.87 4.58 1.19
N SER A 234 18.21 5.31 0.28
CA SER A 234 16.91 5.92 0.56
C SER A 234 15.82 4.89 0.89
N THR A 235 15.87 3.71 0.25
CA THR A 235 14.90 2.63 0.49
C THR A 235 15.11 1.99 1.86
N GLU A 236 16.36 1.69 2.23
CA GLU A 236 16.68 1.09 3.53
C GLU A 236 16.37 2.02 4.70
N ILE A 237 16.68 3.32 4.57
CA ILE A 237 16.32 4.32 5.59
C ILE A 237 14.80 4.40 5.75
N GLY A 238 14.04 4.31 4.65
CA GLY A 238 12.57 4.29 4.68
C GLY A 238 12.00 3.05 5.35
N ASN A 239 12.56 1.88 5.05
CA ASN A 239 12.15 0.62 5.69
C ASN A 239 12.37 0.67 7.21
N TYR A 240 13.50 1.23 7.65
CA TYR A 240 13.78 1.43 9.07
C TYR A 240 12.78 2.39 9.73
N PHE A 241 12.53 3.54 9.09
CA PHE A 241 11.57 4.53 9.59
C PHE A 241 10.16 3.96 9.73
N ASN A 242 9.66 3.26 8.71
CA ASN A 242 8.31 2.67 8.73
C ASN A 242 8.16 1.65 9.87
N LYS A 243 9.11 0.74 10.04
CA LYS A 243 9.13 -0.22 11.15
C LYS A 243 9.15 0.48 12.50
N ARG A 244 9.86 1.60 12.61
CA ARG A 244 9.93 2.39 13.84
C ARG A 244 8.59 3.07 14.14
N ILE A 245 7.96 3.71 13.16
CA ILE A 245 6.65 4.34 13.32
C ILE A 245 5.59 3.31 13.72
N GLU A 246 5.58 2.14 13.07
CA GLU A 246 4.67 1.04 13.41
C GLU A 246 4.85 0.58 14.86
N ALA A 247 6.10 0.40 15.32
CA ALA A 247 6.38 0.07 16.71
C ALA A 247 5.90 1.13 17.70
N ILE A 248 6.03 2.42 17.36
CA ILE A 248 5.55 3.54 18.18
C ILE A 248 4.02 3.55 18.23
N VAL A 249 3.35 3.42 17.09
CA VAL A 249 1.88 3.38 16.99
C VAL A 249 1.32 2.21 17.79
N ASN A 250 1.90 1.02 17.66
CA ASN A 250 1.48 -0.14 18.44
C ASN A 250 1.64 0.08 19.96
N ALA A 251 2.77 0.64 20.40
CA ALA A 251 2.99 0.95 21.82
C ALA A 251 1.96 1.96 22.36
N VAL A 252 1.60 2.95 21.54
CA VAL A 252 0.61 3.97 21.85
C VAL A 252 -0.82 3.42 21.83
N ASP A 253 -1.13 2.48 20.94
CA ASP A 253 -2.44 1.84 20.87
C ASP A 253 -2.71 1.02 22.14
N TYR A 254 -1.71 0.35 22.70
CA TYR A 254 -1.83 -0.31 24.02
C TYR A 254 -2.16 0.70 25.13
N LEU A 255 -1.47 1.85 25.15
CA LEU A 255 -1.77 2.92 26.11
C LEU A 255 -3.20 3.44 25.93
N ARG A 256 -3.64 3.66 24.69
CA ARG A 256 -5.00 4.09 24.35
C ARG A 256 -6.03 3.10 24.87
N MET A 257 -5.85 1.80 24.62
CA MET A 257 -6.75 0.75 25.09
C MET A 257 -6.85 0.73 26.61
N ARG A 258 -5.74 0.97 27.32
CA ARG A 258 -5.74 1.06 28.78
C ARG A 258 -6.50 2.30 29.29
N MET A 259 -6.37 3.44 28.62
CA MET A 259 -7.14 4.64 28.94
C MET A 259 -8.65 4.46 28.72
N ILE A 260 -9.05 3.71 27.69
CA ILE A 260 -10.45 3.29 27.46
C ILE A 260 -10.91 2.42 28.64
N GLY A 261 -10.18 1.34 28.93
CA GLY A 261 -10.56 0.37 29.95
C GLY A 261 -10.63 0.98 31.36
N ASN A 262 -9.71 1.87 31.72
CA ASN A 262 -9.76 2.54 33.01
C ASN A 262 -10.96 3.49 33.11
N LYS A 263 -11.31 4.20 32.03
CA LYS A 263 -12.48 5.08 32.02
C LYS A 263 -13.79 4.29 32.10
N GLU A 264 -13.87 3.14 31.44
CA GLU A 264 -15.01 2.22 31.58
C GLU A 264 -15.09 1.66 33.00
N HIS A 265 -13.97 1.30 33.62
CA HIS A 265 -13.94 0.81 35.00
C HIS A 265 -14.33 1.91 36.00
N GLU A 266 -13.81 3.13 35.86
CA GLU A 266 -14.22 4.29 36.67
C GLU A 266 -15.70 4.62 36.47
N MET A 267 -16.21 4.58 35.24
CA MET A 267 -17.62 4.80 34.96
C MET A 267 -18.49 3.70 35.58
N ASN A 268 -18.06 2.43 35.51
CA ASN A 268 -18.77 1.30 36.11
C ASN A 268 -18.69 1.33 37.65
N MET A 269 -17.57 1.74 38.23
CA MET A 269 -17.42 1.93 39.67
C MET A 269 -18.22 3.15 40.16
N ALA A 270 -18.29 4.22 39.38
CA ALA A 270 -19.13 5.38 39.67
C ALA A 270 -20.63 5.03 39.52
N LEU A 271 -21.01 4.24 38.51
CA LEU A 271 -22.36 3.67 38.39
C LEU A 271 -22.67 2.74 39.57
N ALA A 272 -21.74 1.88 39.98
CA ALA A 272 -21.91 0.96 41.11
C ALA A 272 -21.97 1.71 42.45
N ALA A 273 -21.15 2.75 42.65
CA ALA A 273 -21.20 3.61 43.84
C ALA A 273 -22.45 4.49 43.86
N ALA A 274 -22.96 4.91 42.70
CA ALA A 274 -24.26 5.56 42.56
C ALA A 274 -25.42 4.59 42.81
N ALA A 275 -25.30 3.32 42.39
CA ALA A 275 -26.26 2.26 42.68
C ALA A 275 -26.29 1.90 44.18
N LEU A 276 -25.15 1.94 44.88
CA LEU A 276 -25.08 1.77 46.34
C LEU A 276 -25.66 2.95 47.14
N LYS A 277 -25.82 4.13 46.53
CA LYS A 277 -26.54 5.27 47.12
C LYS A 277 -28.05 5.22 46.88
N TYR A 278 -28.53 4.27 46.09
CA TYR A 278 -29.93 4.03 45.86
C TYR A 278 -30.36 2.85 46.74
N GLU A 279 -31.05 3.13 47.85
CA GLU A 279 -31.74 2.06 48.58
C GLU A 279 -32.80 1.46 47.66
N PRO A 280 -32.71 0.17 47.28
CA PRO A 280 -33.78 -0.44 46.55
C PRO A 280 -34.95 -0.57 47.51
N SER A 281 -36.04 0.15 47.25
CA SER A 281 -37.34 -0.22 47.77
C SER A 281 -37.58 -1.67 47.33
N SER A 282 -37.51 -2.59 48.28
CA SER A 282 -37.77 -4.01 48.06
C SER A 282 -39.25 -4.19 47.71
N ASN A 283 -39.58 -4.01 46.44
CA ASN A 283 -40.74 -4.66 45.87
C ASN A 283 -40.19 -5.85 45.10
N THR A 284 -40.29 -7.02 45.72
CA THR A 284 -40.25 -8.31 45.06
C THR A 284 -41.25 -8.27 43.91
N VAL A 285 -40.77 -8.01 42.69
CA VAL A 285 -41.59 -8.12 41.49
C VAL A 285 -41.82 -9.61 41.30
N THR A 286 -43.04 -10.06 41.60
CA THR A 286 -43.50 -11.40 41.25
C THR A 286 -43.31 -11.59 39.75
N LEU A 287 -42.60 -12.65 39.35
CA LEU A 287 -42.21 -12.98 37.97
C LEU A 287 -43.40 -13.24 37.02
N GLU A 288 -44.64 -13.23 37.54
CA GLU A 288 -45.85 -13.45 36.76
C GLU A 288 -46.21 -12.21 35.94
N GLY A 289 -46.22 -12.37 34.61
CA GLY A 289 -46.73 -11.35 33.69
C GLY A 289 -45.70 -10.39 33.06
N MET A 290 -44.40 -10.69 33.14
CA MET A 290 -43.37 -9.94 32.40
C MET A 290 -43.37 -10.32 30.91
N SER A 291 -43.21 -9.36 30.01
CA SER A 291 -43.05 -9.58 28.56
C SER A 291 -42.07 -8.57 27.98
N CYS A 292 -41.61 -8.82 26.75
CA CYS A 292 -40.68 -7.95 26.06
C CYS A 292 -41.21 -7.54 24.68
N LYS A 293 -40.85 -6.32 24.24
CA LYS A 293 -41.16 -5.83 22.89
C LYS A 293 -39.95 -5.11 22.29
N PRO A 294 -39.74 -5.18 20.96
CA PRO A 294 -38.64 -4.47 20.33
C PRO A 294 -38.81 -2.96 20.43
N ILE A 295 -37.71 -2.24 20.72
CA ILE A 295 -37.61 -0.77 20.56
C ILE A 295 -36.83 -0.45 19.28
N SER A 296 -35.72 -1.16 19.05
CA SER A 296 -35.00 -1.10 17.78
C SER A 296 -35.72 -1.93 16.72
N SER A 297 -35.41 -1.67 15.45
CA SER A 297 -35.86 -2.54 14.36
C SER A 297 -35.45 -3.99 14.62
N ILE A 298 -36.38 -4.92 14.34
CA ILE A 298 -36.11 -6.36 14.40
C ILE A 298 -35.27 -6.82 13.22
N GLU A 299 -35.34 -6.12 12.08
CA GLU A 299 -34.49 -6.32 10.92
C GLU A 299 -33.42 -5.23 10.87
N GLN A 300 -32.15 -5.61 10.87
CA GLN A 300 -31.04 -4.68 10.78
C GLN A 300 -29.99 -5.20 9.81
N GLU A 301 -29.31 -4.28 9.14
CA GLU A 301 -28.24 -4.61 8.21
C GLU A 301 -26.96 -3.86 8.59
N SER A 302 -25.82 -4.49 8.35
CA SER A 302 -24.51 -3.83 8.42
C SER A 302 -23.51 -4.56 7.52
N VAL A 303 -22.41 -3.90 7.21
CA VAL A 303 -21.32 -4.50 6.42
C VAL A 303 -20.64 -5.57 7.27
N VAL A 304 -20.32 -6.71 6.64
CA VAL A 304 -19.57 -7.80 7.28
C VAL A 304 -18.29 -7.31 7.99
N GLY A 305 -18.00 -7.88 9.15
CA GLY A 305 -16.87 -7.51 10.00
C GLY A 305 -17.07 -6.24 10.84
N LEU A 306 -18.11 -5.44 10.60
CA LEU A 306 -18.43 -4.24 11.38
C LEU A 306 -19.54 -4.49 12.42
N PRO A 307 -19.59 -3.68 13.50
CA PRO A 307 -20.73 -3.67 14.42
C PRO A 307 -21.99 -3.18 13.72
N LEU A 308 -23.16 -3.54 14.29
CA LEU A 308 -24.40 -2.90 13.92
C LEU A 308 -24.37 -1.40 14.23
N THR A 309 -24.96 -0.59 13.35
CA THR A 309 -25.04 0.87 13.54
C THR A 309 -25.95 1.25 14.71
N LYS A 310 -26.90 0.39 15.06
CA LYS A 310 -27.78 0.53 16.21
C LYS A 310 -27.71 -0.75 17.06
N PRO A 311 -27.74 -0.66 18.40
CA PRO A 311 -27.82 -1.83 19.24
C PRO A 311 -29.19 -2.51 19.12
N LEU A 312 -29.22 -3.82 19.32
CA LEU A 312 -30.45 -4.58 19.47
C LEU A 312 -31.07 -4.19 20.81
N THR A 313 -32.22 -3.53 20.80
CA THR A 313 -32.83 -2.95 21.99
C THR A 313 -34.28 -3.37 22.11
N LEU A 314 -34.66 -3.83 23.30
CA LEU A 314 -36.02 -4.20 23.65
C LEU A 314 -36.44 -3.52 24.97
N GLN A 315 -37.74 -3.42 25.18
CA GLN A 315 -38.35 -2.94 26.42
C GLN A 315 -38.97 -4.11 27.17
N VAL A 316 -38.63 -4.26 28.44
CA VAL A 316 -39.28 -5.17 29.39
C VAL A 316 -40.40 -4.43 30.12
N TYR A 317 -41.59 -5.03 30.16
CA TYR A 317 -42.77 -4.45 30.80
C TYR A 317 -43.63 -5.52 31.46
N ASN A 318 -44.48 -5.12 32.40
CA ASN A 318 -45.45 -6.01 33.06
C ASN A 318 -46.79 -6.09 32.31
N VAL A 319 -47.72 -6.92 32.78
CA VAL A 319 -49.10 -7.04 32.23
C VAL A 319 -49.87 -5.72 32.13
N HIS A 320 -49.51 -4.71 32.92
CA HIS A 320 -50.12 -3.39 32.92
C HIS A 320 -49.40 -2.39 31.99
N GLY A 321 -48.39 -2.83 31.23
CA GLY A 321 -47.63 -2.01 30.29
C GLY A 321 -46.58 -1.10 30.95
N VAL A 322 -46.31 -1.28 32.25
CA VAL A 322 -45.33 -0.49 32.99
C VAL A 322 -43.92 -1.04 32.73
N PRO A 323 -42.93 -0.20 32.38
CA PRO A 323 -41.56 -0.65 32.17
C PRO A 323 -40.92 -1.12 33.49
N LEU A 324 -40.12 -2.18 33.41
CA LEU A 324 -39.47 -2.79 34.59
C LEU A 324 -37.95 -2.62 34.53
N GLU A 325 -37.36 -2.02 35.56
CA GLU A 325 -35.91 -1.87 35.75
C GLU A 325 -35.31 -3.08 36.46
N GLY A 326 -34.05 -3.41 36.16
CA GLY A 326 -33.28 -4.43 36.87
C GLY A 326 -33.55 -5.87 36.42
N ILE A 327 -34.24 -6.07 35.30
CA ILE A 327 -34.57 -7.40 34.77
C ILE A 327 -33.45 -7.88 33.85
N ASP A 328 -33.00 -9.12 34.08
CA ASP A 328 -32.01 -9.80 33.25
C ASP A 328 -32.61 -10.29 31.93
N VAL A 329 -32.03 -9.84 30.82
CA VAL A 329 -32.40 -10.20 29.46
C VAL A 329 -31.21 -10.89 28.81
N MET A 330 -31.43 -12.09 28.27
CA MET A 330 -30.44 -12.85 27.52
C MET A 330 -30.62 -12.62 26.03
N PHE A 331 -29.53 -12.27 25.34
CA PHE A 331 -29.42 -12.28 23.89
C PHE A 331 -28.56 -13.47 23.48
N GLU A 332 -29.09 -14.32 22.63
CA GLU A 332 -28.46 -15.56 22.17
C GLU A 332 -28.48 -15.64 20.65
N LEU A 333 -27.30 -15.83 20.08
CA LEU A 333 -27.13 -16.06 18.65
C LEU A 333 -27.45 -17.53 18.32
N GLU A 334 -28.44 -17.78 17.44
CA GLU A 334 -28.87 -19.14 17.08
C GLU A 334 -27.83 -19.92 16.25
N GLN A 335 -27.07 -19.22 15.40
CA GLN A 335 -26.13 -19.82 14.45
C GLN A 335 -24.78 -19.13 14.53
N ASN A 336 -23.68 -19.87 14.30
CA ASN A 336 -22.36 -19.26 14.24
C ASN A 336 -22.31 -18.16 13.16
N GLY A 337 -21.85 -16.98 13.53
CA GLY A 337 -21.76 -15.83 12.64
C GLY A 337 -21.90 -14.53 13.43
N GLY A 338 -20.79 -13.86 13.69
CA GLY A 338 -20.70 -12.66 14.50
C GLY A 338 -20.44 -12.95 15.98
N HIS A 339 -20.46 -11.91 16.81
CA HIS A 339 -20.29 -12.03 18.25
C HIS A 339 -20.83 -10.82 19.03
N PHE A 340 -21.14 -11.07 20.30
CA PHE A 340 -21.33 -10.04 21.32
C PHE A 340 -19.99 -9.61 21.95
N PRO A 341 -19.94 -8.55 22.80
CA PRO A 341 -18.73 -8.15 23.50
C PRO A 341 -18.06 -9.30 24.26
N GLY A 342 -16.73 -9.37 24.18
CA GLY A 342 -15.96 -10.50 24.74
C GLY A 342 -15.97 -11.77 23.86
N ARG A 343 -16.37 -11.66 22.59
CA ARG A 343 -16.43 -12.77 21.61
C ARG A 343 -17.30 -13.94 22.05
N LYS A 344 -18.46 -13.63 22.63
CA LYS A 344 -19.44 -14.61 23.10
C LYS A 344 -20.61 -14.72 22.11
N ASN A 345 -21.25 -15.89 22.09
CA ASN A 345 -22.51 -16.14 21.38
C ASN A 345 -23.76 -15.82 22.24
N LYS A 346 -23.56 -15.55 23.53
CA LYS A 346 -24.59 -15.10 24.47
C LYS A 346 -24.17 -13.82 25.17
N PHE A 347 -25.12 -12.94 25.44
CA PHE A 347 -24.91 -11.69 26.16
C PHE A 347 -26.08 -11.38 27.07
N GLN A 348 -25.78 -11.14 28.34
CA GLN A 348 -26.77 -10.73 29.34
C GLN A 348 -26.77 -9.22 29.47
N ALA A 349 -27.94 -8.61 29.34
CA ALA A 349 -28.18 -7.19 29.56
C ALA A 349 -29.21 -7.00 30.68
N VAL A 350 -29.05 -5.93 31.46
CA VAL A 350 -29.99 -5.56 32.53
C VAL A 350 -30.85 -4.40 32.06
N SER A 351 -32.17 -4.46 32.27
CA SER A 351 -33.07 -3.37 31.90
C SER A 351 -32.87 -2.11 32.75
N ASN A 352 -32.89 -0.94 32.13
CA ASN A 352 -32.73 0.36 32.81
C ASN A 352 -34.06 0.91 33.41
N LYS A 353 -34.06 2.14 33.95
CA LYS A 353 -35.25 2.84 34.48
C LYS A 353 -36.44 2.95 33.52
N LYS A 354 -36.19 2.90 32.22
CA LYS A 354 -37.22 2.90 31.16
C LYS A 354 -37.60 1.49 30.72
N GLY A 355 -37.08 0.47 31.38
CA GLY A 355 -37.24 -0.94 31.05
C GLY A 355 -36.45 -1.38 29.82
N GLU A 356 -35.48 -0.60 29.36
CA GLU A 356 -34.76 -0.89 28.11
C GLU A 356 -33.52 -1.75 28.39
N ALA A 357 -33.35 -2.83 27.63
CA ALA A 357 -32.15 -3.66 27.61
C ALA A 357 -31.58 -3.69 26.19
N SER A 358 -30.26 -3.52 26.08
CA SER A 358 -29.57 -3.37 24.80
C SER A 358 -28.36 -4.30 24.68
N ALA A 359 -28.15 -4.84 23.48
CA ALA A 359 -26.97 -5.61 23.11
C ALA A 359 -26.31 -5.03 21.85
N HIS A 360 -25.00 -4.82 21.91
CA HIS A 360 -24.20 -4.48 20.73
C HIS A 360 -23.75 -5.78 20.07
N PHE A 361 -24.01 -5.91 18.77
CA PHE A 361 -23.66 -7.11 18.01
C PHE A 361 -22.72 -6.74 16.87
N GLN A 362 -21.70 -7.57 16.66
CA GLN A 362 -20.75 -7.42 15.56
C GLN A 362 -20.84 -8.60 14.61
N LEU A 363 -20.92 -8.31 13.31
CA LEU A 363 -20.95 -9.32 12.26
C LEU A 363 -19.57 -9.94 12.06
N ASP A 364 -19.56 -11.20 11.64
CA ASP A 364 -18.38 -11.88 11.12
C ASP A 364 -18.13 -11.51 9.64
N SER A 365 -17.21 -12.23 9.01
CA SER A 365 -16.75 -11.98 7.64
C SER A 365 -17.65 -12.55 6.54
N HIS A 366 -18.76 -13.24 6.84
CA HIS A 366 -19.61 -13.86 5.82
C HIS A 366 -20.90 -13.07 5.59
N VAL A 367 -21.39 -13.04 4.36
CA VAL A 367 -22.69 -12.41 4.04
C VAL A 367 -23.89 -13.25 4.51
N GLY A 368 -25.08 -12.67 4.53
CA GLY A 368 -26.34 -13.38 4.81
C GLY A 368 -26.98 -13.02 6.15
N GLU A 369 -28.00 -13.76 6.56
CA GLU A 369 -28.81 -13.43 7.75
C GLU A 369 -28.41 -14.21 9.00
N ARG A 370 -28.46 -13.54 10.15
CA ARG A 370 -28.24 -14.10 11.49
C ARG A 370 -29.50 -13.89 12.30
N ARG A 371 -29.85 -14.91 13.08
CA ARG A 371 -30.98 -14.87 14.01
C ARG A 371 -30.47 -14.78 15.44
N ILE A 372 -30.92 -13.74 16.15
CA ILE A 372 -30.59 -13.50 17.54
C ILE A 372 -31.89 -13.53 18.33
N GLN A 373 -32.02 -14.51 19.23
CA GLN A 373 -33.12 -14.59 20.16
C GLN A 373 -32.83 -13.74 21.39
N ALA A 374 -33.80 -12.95 21.81
CA ALA A 374 -33.77 -12.20 23.05
C ALA A 374 -34.93 -12.65 23.95
N TYR A 375 -34.64 -12.96 25.21
CA TYR A 375 -35.63 -13.44 26.17
C TYR A 375 -35.27 -13.02 27.59
N ILE A 376 -36.27 -12.95 28.46
CA ILE A 376 -36.08 -12.66 29.88
C ILE A 376 -35.52 -13.93 30.55
N LEU A 377 -34.49 -13.77 31.40
CA LEU A 377 -33.90 -14.89 32.12
C LEU A 377 -34.99 -15.57 32.98
N ASP A 378 -35.04 -16.90 32.99
CA ASP A 378 -36.08 -17.74 33.62
C ASP A 378 -37.46 -17.75 32.95
N LYS A 379 -37.62 -17.14 31.76
CA LYS A 379 -38.86 -17.22 30.95
C LYS A 379 -38.57 -17.47 29.47
N ASP A 380 -38.41 -18.74 29.11
CA ASP A 380 -38.00 -19.17 27.75
C ASP A 380 -39.14 -19.19 26.71
N GLU A 381 -40.40 -19.00 27.14
CA GLU A 381 -41.58 -19.11 26.25
C GLU A 381 -41.90 -17.83 25.45
N ASP A 382 -41.30 -16.68 25.80
CA ASP A 382 -41.58 -15.38 25.17
C ASP A 382 -40.29 -14.81 24.54
N LYS A 383 -39.87 -15.43 23.43
CA LYS A 383 -38.64 -15.06 22.70
C LYS A 383 -38.93 -14.06 21.60
N LEU A 384 -38.18 -12.96 21.59
CA LEU A 384 -38.13 -11.99 20.52
C LEU A 384 -36.95 -12.30 19.59
N THR A 385 -37.20 -12.46 18.29
CA THR A 385 -36.14 -12.71 17.31
C THR A 385 -35.76 -11.45 16.56
N PHE A 386 -34.47 -11.11 16.58
CA PHE A 386 -33.84 -10.12 15.70
C PHE A 386 -33.19 -10.82 14.51
N TYR A 387 -33.36 -10.25 13.32
CA TYR A 387 -32.77 -10.64 12.05
C TYR A 387 -31.70 -9.64 11.67
N VAL A 388 -30.46 -10.09 11.61
CA VAL A 388 -29.30 -9.26 11.31
C VAL A 388 -28.65 -9.73 10.02
N LYS A 389 -28.69 -8.90 8.97
CA LYS A 389 -28.10 -9.23 7.67
C LYS A 389 -26.72 -8.60 7.50
N GLY A 390 -25.74 -9.44 7.21
CA GLY A 390 -24.42 -9.02 6.75
C GLY A 390 -24.41 -8.78 5.25
N THR A 391 -24.10 -7.55 4.83
CA THR A 391 -23.88 -7.18 3.44
C THR A 391 -22.37 -7.17 3.12
N PRO A 392 -21.96 -7.47 1.87
CA PRO A 392 -20.55 -7.43 1.49
C PRO A 392 -19.93 -6.05 1.72
N GLY A 393 -18.61 -6.04 1.95
CA GLY A 393 -17.84 -4.81 2.04
C GLY A 393 -17.64 -4.10 0.70
N PRO A 394 -16.90 -2.97 0.70
CA PRO A 394 -16.48 -2.30 -0.54
C PRO A 394 -15.70 -3.26 -1.46
N PRO A 395 -15.79 -3.06 -2.79
CA PRO A 395 -15.10 -3.90 -3.76
C PRO A 395 -13.58 -3.82 -3.58
N ALA A 396 -12.93 -4.98 -3.47
CA ALA A 396 -11.50 -5.10 -3.18
C ALA A 396 -10.76 -5.98 -4.18
N ARG A 397 -11.46 -6.88 -4.89
CA ARG A 397 -10.88 -7.76 -5.90
C ARG A 397 -11.88 -8.00 -7.04
N VAL A 398 -11.35 -8.21 -8.23
CA VAL A 398 -12.11 -8.67 -9.40
C VAL A 398 -11.42 -9.88 -10.01
N GLU A 399 -12.20 -10.83 -10.50
CA GLU A 399 -11.71 -12.08 -11.07
C GLU A 399 -12.36 -12.34 -12.43
N GLN A 400 -11.56 -12.72 -13.43
CA GLN A 400 -12.05 -13.12 -14.74
C GLN A 400 -12.57 -14.56 -14.68
N LEU A 401 -13.82 -14.78 -15.06
CA LEU A 401 -14.44 -16.11 -15.05
C LEU A 401 -14.44 -16.77 -16.43
N SER A 402 -14.79 -16.03 -17.49
CA SER A 402 -14.91 -16.59 -18.83
C SER A 402 -14.80 -15.56 -19.94
N GLY A 403 -14.62 -16.02 -21.18
CA GLY A 403 -14.71 -15.18 -22.38
C GLY A 403 -13.39 -14.56 -22.87
N ASN A 404 -12.25 -14.83 -22.25
CA ASN A 404 -10.97 -14.34 -22.76
C ASN A 404 -10.40 -15.20 -23.90
N HIS A 405 -9.52 -14.62 -24.70
CA HIS A 405 -8.77 -15.27 -25.79
C HIS A 405 -9.64 -16.03 -26.78
N GLN A 406 -10.79 -15.46 -27.14
CA GLN A 406 -11.73 -16.09 -28.06
C GLN A 406 -11.42 -15.74 -29.52
N SER A 407 -11.96 -16.53 -30.45
CA SER A 407 -11.93 -16.23 -31.87
C SER A 407 -13.28 -16.48 -32.50
N GLY A 408 -13.64 -15.70 -33.52
CA GLY A 408 -14.87 -15.89 -34.26
C GLY A 408 -14.82 -15.19 -35.63
N VAL A 409 -15.81 -15.47 -36.47
CA VAL A 409 -15.96 -14.82 -37.77
C VAL A 409 -16.40 -13.38 -37.57
N ILE A 410 -15.94 -12.46 -38.43
CA ILE A 410 -16.39 -11.05 -38.45
C ILE A 410 -17.92 -10.95 -38.42
N GLY A 411 -18.44 -9.99 -37.66
CA GLY A 411 -19.88 -9.76 -37.52
C GLY A 411 -20.66 -10.79 -36.67
N GLN A 412 -20.02 -11.86 -36.17
CA GLN A 412 -20.69 -12.86 -35.32
C GLN A 412 -20.51 -12.61 -33.82
N VAL A 413 -21.47 -13.09 -33.03
CA VAL A 413 -21.39 -13.11 -31.56
C VAL A 413 -20.32 -14.10 -31.13
N LEU A 414 -19.48 -13.74 -30.15
CA LEU A 414 -18.50 -14.65 -29.57
C LEU A 414 -19.19 -15.83 -28.85
N PRO A 415 -18.61 -17.04 -28.89
CA PRO A 415 -19.24 -18.23 -28.30
C PRO A 415 -19.45 -18.16 -26.79
N ASN A 416 -18.52 -17.56 -26.03
CA ASN A 416 -18.64 -17.37 -24.59
C ASN A 416 -18.80 -15.87 -24.28
N PRO A 417 -19.69 -15.49 -23.35
CA PRO A 417 -19.76 -14.11 -22.87
C PRO A 417 -18.47 -13.72 -22.14
N PHE A 418 -18.20 -12.42 -22.07
CA PHE A 418 -17.20 -11.91 -21.14
C PHE A 418 -17.80 -11.90 -19.74
N ALA A 419 -17.21 -12.66 -18.82
CA ALA A 419 -17.70 -12.77 -17.45
C ALA A 419 -16.60 -12.44 -16.43
N ILE A 420 -16.98 -11.67 -15.41
CA ILE A 420 -16.14 -11.41 -14.22
C ILE A 420 -16.96 -11.57 -12.95
N CYS A 421 -16.29 -11.82 -11.83
CA CYS A 421 -16.87 -11.75 -10.49
C CYS A 421 -16.19 -10.66 -9.66
N VAL A 422 -16.96 -9.91 -8.87
CA VAL A 422 -16.47 -8.84 -7.99
C VAL A 422 -16.58 -9.28 -6.54
N TYR A 423 -15.48 -9.16 -5.80
CA TYR A 423 -15.36 -9.58 -4.40
C TYR A 423 -14.98 -8.42 -3.47
N ASP A 424 -15.42 -8.51 -2.22
CA ASP A 424 -14.94 -7.66 -1.12
C ASP A 424 -13.60 -8.17 -0.54
N SER A 425 -13.07 -7.48 0.48
CA SER A 425 -11.80 -7.84 1.13
C SER A 425 -11.83 -9.16 1.90
N PHE A 426 -13.02 -9.67 2.20
CA PHE A 426 -13.25 -10.96 2.88
C PHE A 426 -13.59 -12.08 1.89
N ASN A 427 -13.47 -11.81 0.58
CA ASN A 427 -13.79 -12.75 -0.49
C ASN A 427 -15.28 -13.11 -0.58
N ASN A 428 -16.17 -12.22 -0.14
CA ASN A 428 -17.60 -12.33 -0.41
C ASN A 428 -17.94 -11.72 -1.77
N PRO A 429 -18.79 -12.37 -2.57
CA PRO A 429 -19.29 -11.78 -3.81
C PRO A 429 -20.16 -10.55 -3.54
N ILE A 430 -20.04 -9.53 -4.40
CA ILE A 430 -20.77 -8.28 -4.25
C ILE A 430 -21.91 -8.22 -5.27
N PRO A 431 -23.19 -8.32 -4.84
CA PRO A 431 -24.32 -8.25 -5.74
C PRO A 431 -24.70 -6.80 -6.08
N SER A 432 -25.41 -6.62 -7.20
CA SER A 432 -25.89 -5.33 -7.69
C SER A 432 -24.78 -4.27 -7.82
N HIS A 433 -23.56 -4.71 -8.11
CA HIS A 433 -22.40 -3.85 -8.27
C HIS A 433 -22.19 -3.49 -9.74
N THR A 434 -22.09 -2.20 -10.07
CA THR A 434 -21.94 -1.75 -11.45
C THR A 434 -20.53 -2.00 -11.99
N VAL A 435 -20.47 -2.70 -13.13
CA VAL A 435 -19.27 -2.96 -13.93
C VAL A 435 -19.43 -2.35 -15.32
N ALA A 436 -18.43 -1.60 -15.74
CA ALA A 436 -18.37 -1.00 -17.07
C ALA A 436 -17.47 -1.82 -17.99
N PHE A 437 -18.00 -2.30 -19.11
CA PHE A 437 -17.24 -2.91 -20.19
C PHE A 437 -17.04 -1.88 -21.31
N VAL A 438 -15.79 -1.69 -21.73
CA VAL A 438 -15.41 -0.68 -22.72
C VAL A 438 -14.57 -1.32 -23.81
N VAL A 439 -14.94 -1.13 -25.08
CA VAL A 439 -14.10 -1.52 -26.21
C VAL A 439 -12.90 -0.59 -26.29
N THR A 440 -11.70 -1.14 -26.14
CA THR A 440 -10.45 -0.37 -26.15
C THR A 440 -9.64 -0.55 -27.42
N LYS A 441 -9.88 -1.63 -28.18
CA LYS A 441 -9.30 -1.90 -29.51
C LYS A 441 -10.29 -2.68 -30.37
N GLY A 442 -10.29 -2.43 -31.68
CA GLY A 442 -11.21 -3.06 -32.64
C GLY A 442 -12.54 -2.32 -32.77
N ASP A 443 -13.43 -2.86 -33.58
CA ASP A 443 -14.70 -2.27 -33.99
C ASP A 443 -15.93 -3.11 -33.56
N GLY A 444 -15.75 -4.08 -32.67
CA GLY A 444 -16.86 -4.87 -32.12
C GLY A 444 -17.79 -4.10 -31.18
N LYS A 445 -18.92 -4.71 -30.84
CA LYS A 445 -20.03 -4.10 -30.07
C LYS A 445 -20.68 -5.08 -29.10
N PHE A 446 -21.35 -4.59 -28.05
CA PHE A 446 -22.08 -5.42 -27.10
C PHE A 446 -23.49 -5.76 -27.60
N VAL A 447 -23.99 -6.95 -27.25
CA VAL A 447 -25.37 -7.37 -27.53
C VAL A 447 -26.33 -6.56 -26.64
N ASN A 448 -27.48 -6.13 -27.19
CA ASN A 448 -28.53 -5.34 -26.50
C ASN A 448 -28.15 -3.89 -26.09
N MET A 449 -27.29 -3.21 -26.85
CA MET A 449 -27.18 -1.76 -26.73
C MET A 449 -28.51 -1.08 -27.07
N SER A 450 -29.14 -0.43 -26.09
CA SER A 450 -30.22 0.53 -26.39
C SER A 450 -29.60 1.73 -27.12
N GLU A 451 -30.16 2.16 -28.25
CA GLU A 451 -29.64 3.23 -29.13
C GLU A 451 -29.35 4.56 -28.40
N SER A 452 -29.86 4.75 -27.18
CA SER A 452 -29.60 5.92 -26.32
C SER A 452 -28.25 5.91 -25.57
N GLN A 453 -27.42 4.87 -25.68
CA GLN A 453 -26.06 4.84 -25.11
C GLN A 453 -24.93 5.07 -26.12
N ASN A 454 -25.26 5.47 -27.35
CA ASN A 454 -24.37 6.26 -28.21
C ASN A 454 -24.55 7.74 -27.85
N GLY A 455 -23.90 8.18 -26.77
CA GLY A 455 -24.07 9.52 -26.21
C GLY A 455 -23.37 10.61 -27.03
N VAL A 456 -24.01 11.08 -28.10
CA VAL A 456 -23.73 12.42 -28.65
C VAL A 456 -23.93 13.45 -27.53
N ALA A 457 -22.84 13.89 -26.92
CA ALA A 457 -22.83 14.95 -25.92
C ALA A 457 -23.33 16.26 -26.55
N THR A 458 -24.63 16.52 -26.43
CA THR A 458 -25.24 17.78 -26.89
C THR A 458 -25.34 18.75 -25.71
N ASN A 459 -24.36 19.66 -25.68
CA ASN A 459 -24.40 21.02 -25.13
C ASN A 459 -24.63 21.25 -23.62
N GLY A 460 -23.52 21.52 -22.93
CA GLY A 460 -23.46 22.28 -21.67
C GLY A 460 -22.10 22.95 -21.48
N PHE A 461 -21.92 24.13 -22.05
CA PHE A 461 -20.88 25.14 -21.74
C PHE A 461 -19.38 24.76 -21.88
N LEU A 462 -18.96 23.97 -22.88
CA LEU A 462 -17.54 23.95 -23.33
C LEU A 462 -17.41 23.77 -24.86
N GLY A 463 -18.42 24.20 -25.62
CA GLY A 463 -18.34 24.27 -27.07
C GLY A 463 -17.47 25.45 -27.50
N ARG A 464 -16.13 25.31 -27.42
CA ARG A 464 -15.17 26.13 -28.19
C ARG A 464 -13.69 25.72 -28.06
N LEU A 465 -13.39 24.42 -28.02
CA LEU A 465 -12.06 23.94 -28.41
C LEU A 465 -12.20 22.66 -29.24
N LYS A 466 -12.39 22.83 -30.56
CA LYS A 466 -12.13 21.76 -31.53
C LYS A 466 -10.62 21.55 -31.59
N SER A 467 -10.15 20.34 -31.25
CA SER A 467 -8.97 19.66 -31.83
C SER A 467 -8.33 18.69 -30.82
N SER A 468 -8.99 17.58 -30.53
CA SER A 468 -8.30 16.29 -30.32
C SER A 468 -9.36 15.20 -30.34
N ILE A 469 -9.26 14.32 -31.33
CA ILE A 469 -10.15 13.18 -31.54
C ILE A 469 -10.06 12.27 -30.32
N VAL A 470 -11.09 12.25 -29.47
CA VAL A 470 -11.38 11.10 -28.61
C VAL A 470 -12.54 10.40 -29.29
N ALA A 471 -12.25 9.32 -30.01
CA ALA A 471 -13.28 8.40 -30.46
C ALA A 471 -14.08 7.97 -29.23
N GLU A 472 -15.38 8.23 -29.27
CA GLU A 472 -16.33 7.76 -28.27
C GLU A 472 -16.23 6.24 -28.21
N LYS A 473 -15.65 5.71 -27.12
CA LYS A 473 -15.43 4.26 -26.98
C LYS A 473 -16.75 3.58 -26.66
N VAL A 474 -17.10 2.56 -27.45
CA VAL A 474 -18.26 1.69 -27.25
C VAL A 474 -18.24 1.13 -25.81
N ARG A 475 -19.30 1.39 -25.03
CA ARG A 475 -19.38 1.05 -23.59
C ARG A 475 -20.75 0.47 -23.23
N VAL A 476 -20.77 -0.46 -22.26
CA VAL A 476 -22.00 -0.91 -21.58
C VAL A 476 -21.73 -0.99 -20.07
N GLU A 477 -22.73 -0.67 -19.26
CA GLU A 477 -22.72 -0.86 -17.81
C GLU A 477 -23.72 -1.95 -17.45
N VAL A 478 -23.26 -2.94 -16.67
CA VAL A 478 -24.08 -4.07 -16.23
C VAL A 478 -23.83 -4.28 -14.73
N GLU A 479 -24.87 -4.59 -13.98
CA GLU A 479 -24.77 -4.90 -12.56
C GLU A 479 -24.51 -6.39 -12.34
N THR A 480 -23.77 -6.71 -11.28
CA THR A 480 -23.57 -8.10 -10.84
C THR A 480 -24.86 -8.71 -10.29
N ASP A 481 -24.99 -10.03 -10.43
CA ASP A 481 -26.06 -10.83 -9.85
C ASP A 481 -25.84 -11.14 -8.36
N ASN A 482 -26.69 -12.00 -7.77
CA ASN A 482 -26.58 -12.39 -6.35
C ASN A 482 -25.28 -13.15 -6.00
N GLU A 483 -24.58 -13.69 -6.98
CA GLU A 483 -23.29 -14.36 -6.84
C GLU A 483 -22.12 -13.42 -7.17
N GLY A 484 -22.40 -12.13 -7.37
CA GLY A 484 -21.39 -11.12 -7.69
C GLY A 484 -20.84 -11.25 -9.10
N ILE A 485 -21.50 -12.02 -9.97
CA ILE A 485 -21.09 -12.29 -11.36
C ILE A 485 -21.78 -11.31 -12.29
N VAL A 486 -21.04 -10.83 -13.28
CA VAL A 486 -21.59 -10.03 -14.38
C VAL A 486 -21.10 -10.59 -15.72
N GLU A 487 -22.02 -10.68 -16.67
CA GLU A 487 -21.76 -11.21 -18.00
C GLU A 487 -22.20 -10.23 -19.10
N THR A 488 -21.45 -10.17 -20.20
CA THR A 488 -21.87 -9.44 -21.40
C THR A 488 -21.46 -10.18 -22.67
N SER A 489 -22.37 -10.24 -23.63
CA SER A 489 -22.11 -10.86 -24.94
C SER A 489 -21.57 -9.83 -25.91
N PHE A 490 -20.59 -10.24 -26.72
CA PHE A 490 -19.87 -9.35 -27.63
C PHE A 490 -19.98 -9.85 -29.08
N ILE A 491 -20.26 -8.94 -30.01
CA ILE A 491 -20.27 -9.16 -31.45
C ILE A 491 -18.94 -8.62 -32.01
N LEU A 492 -18.22 -9.47 -32.75
CA LEU A 492 -17.01 -9.07 -33.44
C LEU A 492 -17.33 -8.04 -34.53
N GLY A 493 -16.43 -7.09 -34.72
CA GLY A 493 -16.57 -6.05 -35.74
C GLY A 493 -16.48 -6.61 -37.17
N GLU A 494 -16.60 -5.71 -38.14
CA GLU A 494 -16.54 -6.05 -39.57
C GLU A 494 -15.09 -6.15 -40.07
N THR A 495 -14.12 -5.63 -39.31
CA THR A 495 -12.70 -5.72 -39.65
C THR A 495 -12.01 -6.95 -39.03
N PRO A 496 -11.32 -7.78 -39.82
CA PRO A 496 -10.48 -8.85 -39.27
C PRO A 496 -9.35 -8.29 -38.39
N GLY A 497 -9.11 -8.93 -37.24
CA GLY A 497 -8.02 -8.55 -36.35
C GLY A 497 -8.37 -8.60 -34.86
N PHE A 498 -7.43 -8.08 -34.05
CA PHE A 498 -7.52 -8.08 -32.59
C PHE A 498 -8.53 -7.07 -32.08
N ASN A 499 -9.48 -7.57 -31.29
CA ASN A 499 -10.43 -6.80 -30.51
C ASN A 499 -10.04 -6.91 -29.02
N GLN A 500 -10.17 -5.80 -28.30
CA GLN A 500 -9.89 -5.75 -26.86
C GLN A 500 -11.02 -5.04 -26.14
N VAL A 501 -11.51 -5.66 -25.08
CA VAL A 501 -12.52 -5.11 -24.17
C VAL A 501 -11.93 -5.04 -22.78
N THR A 502 -12.14 -3.90 -22.12
CA THR A 502 -11.70 -3.68 -20.75
C THR A 502 -12.92 -3.56 -19.83
N ALA A 503 -13.01 -4.42 -18.83
CA ALA A 503 -14.00 -4.36 -17.78
C ALA A 503 -13.45 -3.64 -16.54
N VAL A 504 -14.22 -2.72 -16.00
CA VAL A 504 -13.85 -1.88 -14.84
C VAL A 504 -15.01 -1.88 -13.84
N ALA A 505 -14.79 -2.47 -12.67
CA ALA A 505 -15.70 -2.36 -11.54
C ALA A 505 -15.55 -0.98 -10.86
N THR A 506 -16.68 -0.35 -10.51
CA THR A 506 -16.67 0.96 -9.86
C THR A 506 -16.03 0.88 -8.47
N GLY A 507 -15.24 1.88 -8.06
CA GLY A 507 -14.54 1.87 -6.76
C GLY A 507 -13.24 1.05 -6.69
N LEU A 508 -12.94 0.19 -7.69
CA LEU A 508 -11.77 -0.71 -7.74
C LEU A 508 -10.54 -0.11 -8.47
N GLY A 509 -10.27 1.19 -8.27
CA GLY A 509 -9.30 1.98 -9.07
C GLY A 509 -8.05 1.23 -9.57
N LYS A 510 -7.84 1.24 -10.89
CA LYS A 510 -6.70 0.65 -11.63
C LYS A 510 -6.59 -0.90 -11.63
N MET A 511 -7.65 -1.64 -11.33
CA MET A 511 -7.71 -3.09 -11.58
C MET A 511 -8.65 -3.45 -12.75
N PRO A 512 -8.32 -3.09 -14.01
CA PRO A 512 -9.11 -3.50 -15.16
C PRO A 512 -8.92 -4.99 -15.45
N VAL A 513 -9.99 -5.68 -15.83
CA VAL A 513 -9.92 -7.00 -16.48
C VAL A 513 -9.94 -6.79 -17.99
N ILE A 514 -8.99 -7.42 -18.69
CA ILE A 514 -8.87 -7.29 -20.15
C ILE A 514 -9.29 -8.60 -20.79
N PHE A 515 -10.17 -8.48 -21.79
CA PHE A 515 -10.60 -9.56 -22.67
C PHE A 515 -10.06 -9.32 -24.07
N ASP A 516 -9.31 -10.29 -24.58
CA ASP A 516 -8.83 -10.29 -25.96
C ASP A 516 -9.67 -11.23 -26.82
N ALA A 517 -10.01 -10.79 -28.03
CA ALA A 517 -10.70 -11.62 -29.02
C ALA A 517 -10.12 -11.39 -30.43
N MET A 518 -10.16 -12.42 -31.27
CA MET A 518 -9.66 -12.38 -32.64
C MET A 518 -10.82 -12.52 -33.64
N ALA A 519 -10.99 -11.52 -34.51
CA ALA A 519 -11.93 -11.58 -35.61
C ALA A 519 -11.25 -12.17 -36.86
N THR A 520 -11.77 -13.28 -37.37
CA THR A 520 -11.28 -13.96 -38.58
C THR A 520 -12.20 -13.68 -39.76
N PRO A 521 -11.67 -13.55 -41.00
CA PRO A 521 -12.51 -13.46 -42.19
C PRO A 521 -13.45 -14.67 -42.32
N GLU A 522 -14.63 -14.48 -42.91
CA GLU A 522 -15.47 -15.60 -43.31
C GLU A 522 -14.77 -16.36 -44.45
N GLU A 523 -14.44 -17.64 -44.25
CA GLU A 523 -13.91 -18.46 -45.34
C GLU A 523 -14.97 -18.61 -46.43
N GLU A 524 -14.76 -17.94 -47.57
CA GLU A 524 -15.58 -18.11 -48.77
C GLU A 524 -15.63 -19.61 -49.12
N ARG A 525 -16.82 -20.20 -48.98
CA ARG A 525 -17.14 -21.58 -49.37
C ARG A 525 -17.15 -21.72 -50.90
N ARG A 526 -16.03 -21.40 -51.56
CA ARG A 526 -15.87 -21.31 -53.02
C ARG A 526 -14.61 -22.02 -53.55
N ARG A 527 -14.39 -23.29 -53.19
CA ARG A 527 -13.63 -24.23 -54.03
C ARG A 527 -14.20 -25.65 -53.85
N GLY A 528 -15.11 -26.06 -54.72
CA GLY A 528 -15.68 -27.41 -54.68
C GLY A 528 -16.77 -27.74 -55.69
N ARG A 529 -17.28 -26.76 -56.45
CA ARG A 529 -18.20 -26.99 -57.59
C ARG A 529 -17.77 -26.16 -58.79
N ARG A 530 -16.80 -26.66 -59.54
CA ARG A 530 -16.58 -26.41 -60.99
C ARG A 530 -15.26 -27.10 -61.38
N ARG A 531 -15.39 -28.29 -61.98
CA ARG A 531 -14.50 -28.96 -62.96
C ARG A 531 -14.71 -30.48 -62.89
N HIS A 532 -15.87 -30.92 -63.33
CA HIS A 532 -16.06 -32.23 -63.97
C HIS A 532 -17.35 -32.09 -64.77
N ASP A 533 -17.18 -31.57 -65.98
CA ASP A 533 -18.04 -31.65 -67.15
C ASP A 533 -17.34 -30.76 -68.18
N ASP A 534 -16.36 -31.37 -68.85
CA ASP A 534 -15.87 -31.09 -70.22
C ASP A 534 -14.88 -32.19 -70.62
#